data_AF-A0A9D6MYX9-F1
#
_entry.id   AF-A0A9D6MYX9-F1
#
_cell.length_a   1.000
_cell.length_b   1.000
_cell.length_c   1.000
_cell.angle_alpha   90.00
_cell.angle_beta   90.00
_cell.angle_gamma   90.00
#
_symmetry.space_group_name_H-M   'P 1'
#
loop_
_entity.id
_entity.type
_entity.pdbx_description
1 polymer ?
#
loop_
_entity_poly.entity_id
_entity_poly.type
_entity_poly.pdbx_seq_one_letter_code
_entity_poly.pdbx_strand_id
1 'polypeptide(L)'
;MKRIRQLHLHLGCFFAPLLLFYVGTGWYQTLQVDRRKNPAEAESVLRKLVAVHTDQIYPAAFANSWSPAVFKFLVVVMSIALIATTLLGIYLAMRAMRRRWLVWASLILGVLVPAFTLWLGAKR
;
A
#
# COMPACT_ATOMS: atom_id res chain seq x y z
N MET A 1 -13.45 -22.06 9.24
CA MET A 1 -14.06 -20.73 9.51
C MET A 1 -13.45 -19.98 10.71
N LYS A 2 -13.49 -20.52 11.96
CA LYS A 2 -12.99 -19.78 13.15
C LYS A 2 -11.51 -19.39 13.06
N ARG A 3 -10.63 -20.31 12.65
CA ARG A 3 -9.18 -20.06 12.49
C ARG A 3 -8.86 -19.04 11.40
N ILE A 4 -9.53 -19.11 10.25
CA ILE A 4 -9.35 -18.15 9.14
C ILE A 4 -9.69 -16.73 9.60
N ARG A 5 -10.79 -16.57 10.35
CA ARG A 5 -11.16 -15.26 10.90
C ARG A 5 -10.15 -14.73 11.91
N GLN A 6 -9.59 -15.59 12.77
CA GLN A 6 -8.53 -15.20 13.70
C GLN A 6 -7.25 -14.82 12.96
N LEU A 7 -6.86 -15.60 11.95
CA LEU A 7 -5.69 -15.32 11.12
C LEU A 7 -5.85 -13.98 10.39
N HIS A 8 -7.00 -13.75 9.75
CA HIS A 8 -7.29 -12.48 9.08
C HIS A 8 -7.23 -11.29 10.04
N LEU A 9 -7.75 -11.42 11.26
CA LEU A 9 -7.70 -10.35 12.26
C LEU A 9 -6.25 -10.04 12.66
N HIS A 10 -5.45 -11.06 12.98
CA HIS A 10 -4.06 -10.86 13.39
C HIS A 10 -3.19 -10.33 12.26
N LEU A 11 -3.26 -10.94 11.07
CA LEU A 11 -2.52 -10.45 9.90
C LEU A 11 -2.97 -9.04 9.51
N GLY A 12 -4.27 -8.77 9.54
CA GLY A 12 -4.82 -7.45 9.26
C GLY A 12 -4.28 -6.39 10.22
N CYS A 13 -4.29 -6.66 11.53
CA CYS A 13 -3.73 -5.73 12.52
C CYS A 13 -2.21 -5.59 12.41
N PHE A 14 -1.49 -6.67 12.09
CA PHE A 14 -0.05 -6.65 11.91
C PHE A 14 0.38 -5.79 10.72
N PHE A 15 -0.28 -5.92 9.56
CA PHE A 15 0.09 -5.16 8.36
C PHE A 15 -0.55 -3.77 8.28
N ALA A 16 -1.60 -3.48 9.06
CA ALA A 16 -2.32 -2.22 9.00
C ALA A 16 -1.42 -0.97 9.14
N PRO A 17 -0.44 -0.89 10.07
CA PRO A 17 0.43 0.29 10.19
C PRO A 17 1.22 0.56 8.90
N LEU A 18 1.77 -0.48 8.27
CA LEU A 18 2.48 -0.36 7.00
C LEU A 18 1.55 0.00 5.85
N LEU A 19 0.37 -0.61 5.78
CA LEU A 19 -0.61 -0.29 4.74
C LEU A 19 -1.02 1.19 4.83
N LEU A 20 -1.29 1.68 6.04
CA LEU A 20 -1.60 3.09 6.27
C LEU A 20 -0.43 4.00 5.89
N PHE A 21 0.81 3.63 6.24
CA PHE A 21 2.00 4.37 5.86
C PHE A 21 2.16 4.42 4.33
N TYR A 22 2.24 3.27 3.65
CA TYR A 22 2.48 3.21 2.21
C TYR A 22 1.36 3.83 1.38
N VAL A 23 0.10 3.59 1.75
CA VAL A 23 -1.03 4.20 1.03
C VAL A 23 -1.04 5.70 1.29
N GLY A 24 -0.84 6.14 2.53
CA GLY A 24 -0.82 7.54 2.94
C GLY A 24 0.30 8.35 2.29
N THR A 25 1.51 7.79 2.15
CA THR A 25 2.62 8.46 1.47
C THR A 25 2.55 8.29 -0.05
N GLY A 26 2.10 7.13 -0.53
CA GLY A 26 2.10 6.75 -1.94
C GLY A 26 1.13 7.59 -2.77
N TRP A 27 -0.10 7.80 -2.30
CA TRP A 27 -1.07 8.62 -3.07
C TRP A 27 -0.59 10.07 -3.23
N TYR A 28 0.05 10.64 -2.19
CA TYR A 28 0.66 11.97 -2.26
C TYR A 28 1.77 12.02 -3.32
N GLN A 29 2.62 10.98 -3.40
CA GLN A 29 3.66 10.89 -4.43
C GLN A 29 3.09 10.85 -5.85
N THR A 30 1.90 10.27 -6.06
CA THR A 30 1.25 10.26 -7.39
C THR A 30 0.80 11.63 -7.88
N LEU A 31 0.66 12.60 -6.96
CA LEU A 31 0.35 13.98 -7.31
C LEU A 31 1.60 14.76 -7.75
N GLN A 32 2.81 14.29 -7.42
CA GLN A 32 4.05 14.87 -7.92
C GLN A 32 4.28 14.42 -9.37
N VAL A 33 4.45 15.39 -10.28
CA VAL A 33 4.47 15.16 -11.74
C VAL A 33 5.90 14.93 -12.29
N ASP A 34 6.93 14.93 -11.46
CA ASP A 34 8.31 14.96 -11.93
C ASP A 34 8.95 13.57 -12.08
N ARG A 35 8.53 12.82 -13.11
CA ARG A 35 9.31 11.67 -13.58
C ARG A 35 9.42 11.59 -15.10
N ARG A 36 10.63 11.86 -15.60
CA ARG A 36 11.01 11.84 -17.01
C ARG A 36 11.53 10.46 -17.44
N LYS A 37 10.71 9.41 -17.35
CA LYS A 37 11.06 8.09 -17.91
C LYS A 37 10.35 7.90 -19.23
N ASN A 38 11.08 7.44 -20.24
CA ASN A 38 10.53 7.21 -21.57
C ASN A 38 9.68 5.92 -21.53
N PRO A 39 8.36 5.97 -21.82
CA PRO A 39 7.46 4.80 -21.76
C PRO A 39 7.88 3.63 -22.67
N ALA A 40 8.77 3.89 -23.64
CA ALA A 40 9.29 2.90 -24.58
C ALA A 40 10.19 1.81 -23.96
N GLU A 41 10.62 1.94 -22.69
CA GLU A 41 11.58 1.00 -22.06
C GLU A 41 10.94 -0.25 -21.38
N ALA A 42 9.60 -0.34 -21.36
CA ALA A 42 8.88 -1.41 -20.69
C ALA A 42 8.67 -2.65 -21.60
N GLU A 43 9.78 -3.32 -21.95
CA GLU A 43 9.76 -4.51 -22.82
C GLU A 43 9.04 -5.71 -22.20
N SER A 44 9.07 -5.86 -20.86
CA SER A 44 8.49 -7.01 -20.16
C SER A 44 7.18 -6.68 -19.44
N VAL A 45 6.31 -7.70 -19.29
CA VAL A 45 5.04 -7.60 -18.55
C VAL A 45 5.25 -7.03 -17.13
N LEU A 46 6.32 -7.46 -16.45
CA LEU A 46 6.67 -6.95 -15.13
C LEU A 46 6.94 -5.44 -15.15
N ARG A 47 7.69 -4.94 -16.13
CA ARG A 47 7.95 -3.49 -16.26
C ARG A 47 6.67 -2.71 -16.56
N LYS A 48 5.75 -3.27 -17.34
CA LYS A 48 4.43 -2.66 -17.59
C LYS A 48 3.62 -2.52 -16.30
N LEU A 49 3.60 -3.55 -15.45
CA LEU A 49 2.93 -3.50 -14.14
C LEU A 49 3.57 -2.47 -13.20
N VAL A 50 4.92 -2.40 -13.18
CA VAL A 50 5.65 -1.38 -12.41
C VAL A 50 5.34 0.03 -12.93
N ALA A 51 5.24 0.22 -14.24
CA ALA A 51 4.86 1.50 -14.83
C ALA A 51 3.44 1.92 -14.44
N VAL A 52 2.46 0.99 -14.45
CA VAL A 52 1.11 1.28 -13.96
C VAL A 52 1.14 1.70 -12.48
N HIS A 53 1.94 1.03 -11.65
CA HIS A 53 2.02 1.30 -10.23
C HIS A 53 2.75 2.60 -9.88
N THR A 54 3.84 2.92 -10.58
CA THR A 54 4.73 4.04 -10.23
C THR A 54 4.53 5.28 -11.10
N ASP A 55 4.20 5.08 -12.37
CA ASP A 55 4.06 6.15 -13.37
C ASP A 55 2.60 6.37 -13.79
N GLN A 56 1.68 5.49 -13.35
CA GLN A 56 0.24 5.61 -13.59
C GLN A 56 -0.17 5.65 -15.08
N ILE A 57 0.68 5.06 -15.91
CA ILE A 57 0.47 4.90 -17.35
C ILE A 57 0.65 3.43 -17.73
N TYR A 58 -0.01 3.03 -18.81
CA TYR A 58 0.18 1.72 -19.40
C TYR A 58 1.00 1.84 -20.69
N PRO A 59 2.32 1.58 -20.68
CA PRO A 59 3.17 1.79 -21.84
C PRO A 59 2.78 0.83 -22.99
N ALA A 60 2.16 1.39 -24.01
CA ALA A 60 1.68 0.68 -25.19
C ALA A 60 2.24 1.31 -26.45
N ALA A 61 2.76 0.48 -27.35
CA ALA A 61 3.48 0.92 -28.55
C ALA A 61 2.62 1.75 -29.52
N PHE A 62 1.30 1.70 -29.40
CA PHE A 62 0.37 2.44 -30.27
C PHE A 62 0.09 3.89 -29.79
N ALA A 63 0.52 4.27 -28.59
CA ALA A 63 0.17 5.56 -27.99
C ALA A 63 1.33 6.56 -28.06
N ASN A 64 1.03 7.74 -28.61
CA ASN A 64 2.01 8.83 -28.80
C ASN A 64 2.00 9.86 -27.66
N SER A 65 1.01 9.81 -26.77
CA SER A 65 0.91 10.68 -25.59
C SER A 65 0.10 10.00 -24.48
N TRP A 66 0.28 10.46 -23.24
CA TRP A 66 -0.32 9.85 -22.05
C TRP A 66 -0.95 10.93 -21.17
N SER A 67 -2.16 10.67 -20.67
CA SER A 67 -2.80 11.48 -19.63
C SER A 67 -3.20 10.60 -18.45
N PRO A 68 -2.47 10.66 -17.31
CA PRO A 68 -2.78 9.84 -16.14
C PRO A 68 -3.91 10.41 -15.28
N ALA A 69 -4.55 11.53 -15.67
CA ALA A 69 -5.47 12.27 -14.80
C ALA A 69 -6.65 11.44 -14.26
N VAL A 70 -7.30 10.66 -15.13
CA VAL A 70 -8.44 9.80 -14.74
C VAL A 70 -7.97 8.69 -13.80
N PHE A 71 -6.83 8.07 -14.09
CA PHE A 71 -6.30 7.00 -13.26
C PHE A 71 -5.79 7.53 -11.91
N LYS A 72 -5.18 8.73 -11.88
CA LYS A 72 -4.83 9.45 -10.66
C LYS A 72 -6.04 9.66 -9.75
N PHE A 73 -7.13 10.17 -10.31
CA PHE A 73 -8.38 10.34 -9.56
C PHE A 73 -8.86 9.02 -8.93
N LEU A 74 -8.89 7.93 -9.72
CA LEU A 74 -9.23 6.60 -9.21
C LEU A 74 -8.30 6.16 -8.07
N VAL A 75 -6.99 6.36 -8.22
CA VAL A 75 -6.00 6.01 -7.18
C VAL A 75 -6.21 6.80 -5.90
N VAL A 76 -6.56 8.09 -5.97
CA VAL A 76 -6.90 8.89 -4.78
C VAL A 76 -8.13 8.33 -4.07
N VAL A 77 -9.22 8.10 -4.81
CA VAL A 77 -10.44 7.52 -4.24
C VAL A 77 -10.18 6.15 -3.61
N MET A 78 -9.46 5.28 -4.31
CA MET A 78 -9.07 3.96 -3.82
C MET A 78 -8.23 4.05 -2.55
N SER A 79 -7.29 5.00 -2.48
CA SER A 79 -6.42 5.21 -1.31
C SER A 79 -7.24 5.65 -0.09
N ILE A 80 -8.17 6.59 -0.27
CA ILE A 80 -9.08 7.04 0.80
C ILE A 80 -9.93 5.86 1.29
N ALA A 81 -10.52 5.09 0.37
CA ALA A 81 -11.32 3.91 0.72
C ALA A 81 -10.51 2.85 1.47
N LEU A 82 -9.27 2.59 1.05
CA LEU A 82 -8.39 1.62 1.71
C LEU A 82 -7.96 2.08 3.10
N ILE A 83 -7.66 3.36 3.29
CA ILE A 83 -7.37 3.94 4.62
C ILE A 83 -8.60 3.76 5.53
N ALA A 84 -9.78 4.18 5.07
CA ALA A 84 -11.01 4.09 5.85
C ALA A 84 -11.34 2.65 6.25
N THR A 85 -11.25 1.71 5.32
CA THR A 85 -11.52 0.28 5.58
C THR A 85 -10.47 -0.36 6.49
N THR A 86 -9.20 0.06 6.39
CA THR A 86 -8.14 -0.41 7.30
C THR A 86 -8.38 0.08 8.74
N LEU A 87 -8.73 1.36 8.91
CA LEU A 87 -9.09 1.93 10.22
C LEU A 87 -10.33 1.25 10.81
N LEU A 88 -11.36 1.01 9.98
CA LEU A 88 -12.54 0.26 10.38
C LEU A 88 -12.17 -1.18 10.80
N GLY A 89 -11.28 -1.84 10.07
CA GLY A 89 -10.76 -3.16 10.40
C GLY A 89 -10.09 -3.21 11.78
N ILE A 90 -9.24 -2.22 12.10
CA ILE A 90 -8.61 -2.08 13.42
C ILE A 90 -9.68 -1.88 14.51
N TYR A 91 -10.64 -0.97 14.27
CA TYR A 91 -11.74 -0.72 15.20
C TYR A 91 -12.57 -1.98 15.49
N LEU A 92 -12.91 -2.74 14.44
CA LEU A 92 -13.63 -4.00 14.57
C LEU A 92 -12.80 -5.06 15.29
N ALA A 93 -11.49 -5.14 15.04
CA ALA A 93 -10.60 -6.07 15.74
C ALA A 93 -10.57 -5.80 17.25
N MET A 94 -10.53 -4.53 17.65
CA MET A 94 -10.57 -4.09 19.05
C MET A 94 -11.89 -4.44 19.75
N ARG A 95 -13.01 -4.41 19.02
CA ARG A 95 -14.33 -4.79 19.54
C ARG A 95 -14.55 -6.30 19.55
N ALA A 96 -14.07 -7.02 18.56
CA ALA A 96 -14.29 -8.46 18.41
C ALA A 96 -13.42 -9.31 19.34
N MET A 97 -12.22 -8.82 19.72
CA MET A 97 -11.26 -9.63 20.47
C MET A 97 -11.36 -9.43 21.99
N ARG A 98 -11.62 -10.52 22.73
CA ARG A 98 -11.64 -10.51 24.20
C ARG A 98 -10.29 -10.09 24.82
N ARG A 99 -9.18 -10.54 24.22
CA ARG A 99 -7.80 -10.21 24.64
C ARG A 99 -7.25 -9.06 23.80
N ARG A 100 -7.71 -7.84 24.07
CA ARG A 100 -7.34 -6.62 23.30
C ARG A 100 -5.83 -6.38 23.21
N TRP A 101 -5.05 -6.84 24.19
CA TRP A 101 -3.58 -6.73 24.16
C TRP A 101 -2.95 -7.42 22.95
N LEU A 102 -3.55 -8.47 22.40
CA LEU A 102 -3.04 -9.14 21.20
C LEU A 102 -3.17 -8.26 19.94
N VAL A 103 -4.20 -7.41 19.88
CA VAL A 103 -4.37 -6.43 18.81
C VAL A 103 -3.27 -5.38 18.91
N TRP A 104 -3.05 -4.82 20.10
CA TRP A 104 -1.97 -3.87 20.35
C TRP A 104 -0.58 -4.47 20.06
N ALA A 105 -0.32 -5.69 20.52
CA ALA A 105 0.93 -6.39 20.22
C ALA A 105 1.14 -6.58 18.72
N SER A 106 0.08 -6.91 17.97
CA SER A 106 0.15 -7.05 16.51
C SER A 106 0.47 -5.70 15.83
N LEU A 107 -0.19 -4.61 16.25
CA LEU A 107 0.04 -3.27 15.73
C LEU A 107 1.47 -2.79 16.02
N ILE A 108 1.95 -2.97 17.26
CA ILE A 108 3.31 -2.61 17.66
C ILE A 108 4.33 -3.40 16.85
N LEU A 109 4.15 -4.72 16.73
CA LEU A 109 5.04 -5.56 15.95
C LEU A 109 5.04 -5.16 14.46
N GLY A 110 3.89 -4.73 13.94
CA GLY A 110 3.74 -4.18 12.59
C GLY A 110 4.54 -2.90 12.32
N VAL A 111 4.92 -2.16 13.36
CA VAL A 111 5.82 -1.00 13.27
C VAL A 111 7.27 -1.39 13.56
N LEU A 112 7.50 -2.21 14.59
CA LEU A 112 8.85 -2.59 15.03
C LEU A 112 9.58 -3.45 14.01
N VAL A 113 8.92 -4.43 13.38
CA VAL A 113 9.55 -5.33 12.41
C VAL A 113 10.10 -4.54 11.21
N PRO A 114 9.33 -3.68 10.54
CA PRO A 114 9.85 -2.87 9.43
C PRO A 114 10.95 -1.91 9.87
N ALA A 115 10.79 -1.24 11.02
CA ALA A 115 11.81 -0.35 11.55
C ALA A 115 13.14 -1.08 11.82
N PHE A 116 13.06 -2.29 12.38
CA PHE A 116 14.22 -3.15 12.60
C PHE A 116 14.87 -3.61 11.30
N THR A 117 14.08 -3.98 10.28
CA THR A 117 14.63 -4.35 8.96
C THR A 117 15.32 -3.17 8.27
N LEU A 118 14.79 -1.95 8.42
CA LEU A 118 15.43 -0.74 7.91
C LEU A 118 16.74 -0.46 8.64
N TRP A 119 16.76 -0.64 9.97
CA TRP A 119 17.96 -0.48 10.78
C TRP A 119 19.06 -1.48 10.41
N LEU A 120 18.72 -2.77 10.20
CA LEU A 120 19.69 -3.77 9.73
C LEU A 120 20.27 -3.45 8.35
N GLY A 121 19.46 -2.84 7.48
CA GLY A 121 19.89 -2.39 6.15
C GLY A 121 20.76 -1.13 6.16
N ALA A 122 20.81 -0.39 7.27
CA ALA A 122 21.63 0.81 7.41
C ALA A 122 23.10 0.40 7.53
N LYS A 123 23.80 0.33 6.39
CA LYS A 123 25.25 0.18 6.34
C LYS A 123 25.91 1.40 6.99
N ARG A 124 26.76 1.15 7.99
CA ARG A 124 27.69 2.14 8.54
C ARG A 124 29.00 2.11 7.78
#